data_AF-A0A6B3FNH3-F1
#
_entry.id   AF-A0A6B3FNH3-F1
#
_cell.length_a   1.000
_cell.length_b   1.000
_cell.length_c   1.000
_cell.angle_alpha   90.00
_cell.angle_beta   90.00
_cell.angle_gamma   90.00
#
_symmetry.space_group_name_H-M   'P 1'
#
loop_
_entity.id
_entity.type
_entity.pdbx_description
1 polymer ?
#
loop_
_entity_poly.entity_id
_entity_poly.type
_entity_poly.pdbx_seq_one_letter_code
_entity_poly.pdbx_strand_id
1 'polypeptide(L)' 'RVDRVVRGCTPAPGAWTLFRGERLKLIQATPVLDRTDLTPGELSAAKNNVYVGTGSHAVELLWVQPQGKKPMR' A
#
# COMPACT_ATOMS: atom_id res chain seq x y z
N ARG A 1 3.78 9.43 -5.66
CA ARG A 1 5.14 8.84 -5.68
C ARG A 1 5.07 7.35 -5.36
N VAL A 2 4.50 6.99 -4.21
CA VAL A 2 4.34 5.58 -3.80
C VAL A 2 3.62 4.76 -4.88
N ASP A 3 2.50 5.26 -5.39
CA ASP A 3 1.75 4.65 -6.50
C ASP A 3 2.61 4.38 -7.75
N ARG A 4 3.50 5.32 -8.09
CA ARG A 4 4.40 5.21 -9.26
C ARG A 4 5.46 4.15 -9.03
N VAL A 5 5.99 4.05 -7.81
CA VAL A 5 6.96 3.00 -7.43
C VAL A 5 6.29 1.63 -7.48
N VAL A 6 5.08 1.49 -6.97
CA VAL A 6 4.30 0.23 -7.04
C VAL A 6 4.14 -0.22 -8.49
N ARG A 7 3.74 0.69 -9.39
CA ARG A 7 3.58 0.38 -10.81
C ARG A 7 4.93 0.11 -11.49
N GLY A 8 5.96 0.90 -11.19
CA GLY A 8 7.29 0.76 -11.80
C GLY A 8 8.03 -0.51 -11.39
N CYS A 9 7.72 -1.08 -10.22
CA CYS A 9 8.28 -2.36 -9.78
C CYS A 9 7.45 -3.58 -10.21
N THR A 10 6.30 -3.39 -10.85
CA THR A 10 5.43 -4.50 -11.29
C THR A 10 5.81 -4.96 -12.70
N PRO A 11 5.95 -6.28 -12.97
CA PRO A 11 5.75 -7.40 -12.06
C PRO A 11 6.98 -7.77 -11.21
N ALA A 12 8.19 -7.44 -11.67
CA ALA A 12 9.44 -7.74 -11.00
C ALA A 12 10.30 -6.48 -10.88
N PRO A 13 10.91 -6.20 -9.72
CA PRO A 13 11.05 -7.07 -8.54
C PRO A 13 9.78 -7.18 -7.64
N GLY A 14 8.75 -6.38 -7.92
CA GLY A 14 7.56 -6.21 -7.09
C GLY A 14 7.81 -5.24 -5.93
N ALA A 15 6.96 -4.23 -5.79
CA ALA A 15 7.03 -3.32 -4.65
C ALA A 15 6.61 -4.06 -3.36
N TRP A 16 7.28 -3.76 -2.25
CA TRP A 16 7.00 -4.39 -0.97
C TRP A 16 7.30 -3.44 0.19
N THR A 17 6.70 -3.75 1.34
CA THR A 17 6.94 -3.09 2.63
C THR A 17 7.00 -4.13 3.74
N LEU A 18 7.29 -3.69 4.96
CA LEU A 18 7.17 -4.51 6.17
C LEU A 18 5.80 -4.27 6.81
N PHE A 19 5.13 -5.35 7.19
CA PHE A 19 3.91 -5.31 8.00
C PHE A 19 4.06 -6.35 9.10
N ARG A 20 4.07 -5.90 10.36
CA ARG A 20 4.28 -6.76 11.55
C ARG A 20 5.54 -7.66 11.45
N GLY A 21 6.62 -7.12 10.88
CA GLY A 21 7.89 -7.83 10.73
C GLY A 21 8.00 -8.72 9.49
N GLU A 22 6.92 -8.92 8.75
CA GLU A 22 6.91 -9.74 7.53
C GLU A 22 6.82 -8.90 6.26
N ARG A 23 7.28 -9.46 5.14
CA ARG A 23 7.14 -8.79 3.84
C ARG A 23 5.70 -8.84 3.35
N LEU A 24 5.18 -7.67 3.02
CA LEU A 24 3.90 -7.48 2.34
C LEU A 24 4.16 -6.87 0.97
N LYS A 25 3.88 -7.61 -0.11
CA LYS A 25 3.94 -7.06 -1.46
C LYS A 25 2.76 -6.12 -1.70
N LEU A 26 3.05 -4.99 -2.33
CA LEU A 26 2.07 -4.01 -2.77
C LEU A 26 1.88 -4.20 -4.28
N ILE A 27 0.77 -4.80 -4.67
CA ILE A 27 0.49 -5.12 -6.08
C ILE A 27 -0.17 -3.93 -6.76
N GLN A 28 -1.16 -3.34 -6.09
CA GLN A 28 -1.85 -2.17 -6.59
C GLN A 28 -2.18 -1.22 -5.44
N ALA A 29 -1.84 0.05 -5.62
CA ALA A 29 -2.17 1.12 -4.70
C ALA A 29 -2.53 2.37 -5.50
N THR A 30 -3.51 3.14 -5.01
CA THR A 30 -3.93 4.40 -5.63
C THR A 30 -3.80 5.54 -4.63
N PRO A 31 -3.31 6.73 -5.02
CA PRO A 31 -3.32 7.88 -4.14
C PRO A 31 -4.76 8.35 -3.88
N VAL A 32 -5.02 8.84 -2.67
CA VAL A 32 -6.27 9.47 -2.27
C VAL A 32 -5.94 10.93 -1.94
N LEU A 33 -6.10 11.81 -2.93
CA LEU A 33 -5.57 13.18 -2.88
C LEU A 33 -6.26 14.04 -1.80
N ASP A 34 -7.50 13.74 -1.44
CA ASP A 34 -8.21 14.52 -0.42
C ASP A 34 -7.94 14.03 1.01
N ARG A 35 -7.06 13.03 1.17
CA ARG A 35 -6.78 12.39 2.45
C ARG A 35 -5.37 12.68 2.93
N THR A 36 -5.24 13.65 3.83
CA THR A 36 -3.96 14.14 4.39
C THR A 36 -3.89 14.05 5.92
N ASP A 37 -4.90 13.46 6.55
CA ASP A 37 -5.02 13.27 8.00
C ASP A 37 -4.05 12.22 8.57
N LEU A 38 -3.54 11.32 7.72
CA LEU A 38 -2.68 10.21 8.13
C LEU A 38 -1.19 10.57 8.04
N THR A 39 -0.47 10.32 9.12
CA THR A 39 1.00 10.47 9.15
C THR A 39 1.70 9.38 8.31
N PRO A 40 2.95 9.60 7.83
CA PRO A 40 3.65 8.60 7.03
C PRO A 40 3.78 7.25 7.74
N GLY A 41 3.24 6.19 7.12
CA GLY A 41 3.24 4.84 7.67
C GLY A 41 2.07 4.51 8.60
N GLU A 42 1.23 5.49 8.93
CA GLU A 42 0.01 5.27 9.70
C GLU A 42 -1.03 4.51 8.88
N LEU A 43 -1.65 3.51 9.50
CA LEU A 43 -2.65 2.64 8.88
C LEU A 43 -4.05 3.04 9.36
N SER A 44 -4.95 3.27 8.41
CA SER A 44 -6.39 3.43 8.68
C SER A 44 -7.15 2.32 7.95
N ALA A 45 -7.66 1.34 8.69
CA ALA A 45 -8.55 0.33 8.15
C ALA A 45 -10.01 0.81 8.24
N ALA A 46 -10.66 1.01 7.09
CA ALA A 46 -12.08 1.23 6.97
C ALA A 46 -12.81 -0.10 6.72
N LYS A 47 -14.13 -0.05 6.56
CA LYS A 47 -14.97 -1.25 6.37
C LYS A 47 -14.51 -2.13 5.20
N ASN A 48 -14.14 -1.53 4.07
CA ASN A 48 -13.80 -2.23 2.82
C ASN A 48 -12.45 -1.78 2.22
N ASN A 49 -11.74 -0.85 2.87
CA ASN A 49 -10.60 -0.16 2.28
C ASN A 49 -9.52 -0.02 3.35
N VAL A 50 -8.25 -0.15 2.95
CA VAL A 50 -7.11 0.09 3.83
C VAL A 50 -6.31 1.25 3.28
N TYR A 51 -6.06 2.26 4.11
CA TYR A 51 -5.30 3.44 3.75
C TYR A 51 -3.99 3.47 4.53
N VAL A 52 -2.93 3.97 3.87
CA VAL A 52 -1.63 4.22 4.48
C VAL A 52 -1.25 5.67 4.24
N GLY A 53 -0.94 6.39 5.32
CA GLY A 53 -0.43 7.75 5.22
C GLY A 53 0.95 7.78 4.54
N THR A 54 1.20 8.83 3.77
CA THR A 54 2.50 9.08 3.13
C THR A 54 2.95 10.50 3.40
N GLY A 55 4.11 10.92 2.90
CA GLY A 55 4.61 12.28 3.10
C GLY A 55 3.78 13.40 2.45
N SER A 56 2.73 13.09 1.69
CA SER A 56 1.84 14.10 1.09
C SER A 56 0.37 13.78 1.24
N HIS A 57 -0.10 12.70 0.60
CA HIS A 57 -1.48 12.23 0.69
C HIS A 57 -1.48 10.73 0.95
N ALA A 58 -2.55 10.20 1.54
CA ALA A 58 -2.68 8.78 1.77
C ALA A 58 -2.71 8.00 0.44
N VAL A 59 -2.38 6.72 0.52
CA VAL A 59 -2.64 5.75 -0.54
C VAL A 59 -3.63 4.72 -0.04
N GLU A 60 -4.58 4.33 -0.89
CA GLU A 60 -5.41 3.16 -0.69
C GLU A 60 -4.67 1.93 -1.21
N LEU A 61 -4.58 0.90 -0.37
CA LEU A 61 -4.09 -0.41 -0.75
C LEU A 61 -5.24 -1.18 -1.40
N LEU A 62 -5.12 -1.43 -2.70
CA LEU A 62 -6.15 -2.14 -3.47
C LEU A 62 -5.85 -3.63 -3.57
N TRP A 63 -4.58 -4.00 -3.75
CA TRP A 63 -4.16 -5.39 -3.76
C TRP A 63 -2.83 -5.54 -3.06
N VAL A 64 -2.79 -6.48 -2.12
CA VAL A 64 -1.59 -6.84 -1.37
C VAL A 64 -1.38 -8.34 -1.40
N GLN A 65 -0.14 -8.77 -1.19
CA GLN A 65 0.18 -10.19 -1.07
C GLN A 65 1.11 -10.40 0.12
N PRO A 66 0.61 -11.00 1.21
CA PRO A 66 1.45 -11.48 2.30
C PRO A 66 2.41 -12.56 1.82
N GLN A 67 3.54 -12.69 2.50
CA GLN A 67 4.53 -13.72 2.20
C GLN A 67 3.89 -15.13 2.18
N GLY A 68 4.11 -15.87 1.10
CA GLY A 68 3.59 -17.23 0.93
C GLY A 68 2.07 -17.35 0.73
N LYS A 69 1.34 -16.23 0.58
CA LYS A 69 -0.12 -16.23 0.33
C LYS A 69 -0.45 -15.81 -1.09
N LYS A 70 -1.70 -16.04 -1.51
CA LYS A 70 -2.24 -15.49 -2.76
C LYS A 70 -2.51 -13.98 -2.60
N PRO A 71 -2.42 -13.19 -3.69
CA PRO A 71 -2.89 -11.81 -3.70
C PRO A 71 -4.31 -11.70 -3.14
N MET A 72 -4.56 -10.67 -2.34
CA MET A 72 -5.84 -10.35 -1.73
C MET A 72 -6.13 -8.85 -1.83
N ARG A 73 -7.42 -8.53 -1.77
CA ARG A 73 -7.94 -7.17 -1.80
C ARG A 73 -8.20 -6.68 -0.37
#